data_AF-A0AAN1Y7V7-F1
#
_entry.id   AF-A0AAN1Y7V7-F1
#
_cell.length_a   1.000
_cell.length_b   1.000
_cell.length_c   1.000
_cell.angle_alpha   90.00
_cell.angle_beta   90.00
_cell.angle_gamma   90.00
#
_symmetry.space_group_name_H-M   'P 1'
#
loop_
_entity.id
_entity.type
_entity.pdbx_description
1 polymer ?
#
loop_
_entity_poly.entity_id
_entity_poly.type
_entity_poly.pdbx_seq_one_letter_code
_entity_poly.pdbx_strand_id
1 'polypeptide(L)' 'MSEETIVNCPTCGKNVVWGEQSPYRPFCSKRCQLIDLGEWAAEEKRIPSAGDLSDSDDWSEQQP' A
#
# COMPACT_ATOMS: atom_id res chain seq x y z
N MET A 1 -24.32 13.61 -14.59
CA MET A 1 -22.94 14.08 -14.35
C MET A 1 -22.22 12.91 -13.71
N SER A 2 -21.21 12.36 -14.37
CA SER A 2 -20.40 11.28 -13.81
C SER A 2 -19.54 11.84 -12.69
N GLU A 3 -19.81 11.40 -11.47
CA GLU A 3 -18.97 11.73 -10.32
C GLU A 3 -17.68 10.91 -10.45
N GLU A 4 -16.55 11.59 -10.68
CA GLU A 4 -15.26 10.94 -10.83
C GLU A 4 -14.63 10.71 -9.45
N THR A 5 -14.32 9.46 -9.12
CA THR A 5 -13.61 9.14 -7.88
C THR A 5 -12.19 9.67 -7.95
N ILE A 6 -11.76 10.45 -6.95
CA ILE A 6 -10.40 10.99 -6.85
C ILE A 6 -9.71 10.40 -5.62
N VAL A 7 -8.47 9.95 -5.78
CA VAL A 7 -7.63 9.40 -4.71
C VAL A 7 -6.31 10.16 -4.60
N ASN A 8 -5.64 10.09 -3.46
CA ASN A 8 -4.31 10.66 -3.29
C ASN A 8 -3.22 9.64 -3.66
N CYS A 9 -2.23 10.09 -4.44
CA CYS A 9 -1.03 9.29 -4.70
C CYS A 9 -0.30 9.02 -3.38
N PRO A 10 -0.06 7.76 -3.00
CA PRO A 10 0.53 7.43 -1.69
C PRO A 10 2.00 7.89 -1.57
N THR A 11 2.71 8.06 -2.69
CA THR A 11 4.12 8.47 -2.70
C THR A 11 4.31 9.99 -2.57
N CYS A 12 3.41 10.79 -3.13
CA CYS A 12 3.62 12.25 -3.24
C CYS A 12 2.40 13.12 -2.91
N GLY A 13 1.26 12.50 -2.57
CA GLY A 13 0.03 13.18 -2.15
C GLY A 13 -0.78 13.84 -3.28
N LYS A 14 -0.34 13.80 -4.53
CA LYS A 14 -1.07 14.40 -5.66
C LYS A 14 -2.41 13.68 -5.90
N ASN A 15 -3.47 14.44 -6.15
CA ASN A 15 -4.77 13.91 -6.57
C ASN A 15 -4.68 13.16 -7.91
N VAL A 16 -5.29 11.99 -7.97
CA VAL A 16 -5.35 11.10 -9.15
C VAL A 16 -6.80 10.73 -9.40
N VAL A 17 -7.29 10.99 -10.61
CA VAL A 17 -8.61 10.54 -11.02
C VAL A 17 -8.60 9.02 -11.22
N TRP A 18 -9.55 8.32 -10.63
CA TRP A 18 -9.72 6.88 -10.73
C TRP A 18 -10.39 6.51 -12.06
N GLY A 19 -9.61 6.47 -13.13
CA GLY A 19 -10.09 6.22 -14.49
C GLY A 19 -8.95 5.79 -15.43
N GLU A 20 -9.28 5.33 -16.63
CA GLU A 20 -8.29 4.81 -17.59
C GLU A 20 -7.23 5.84 -17.99
N GLN A 21 -7.56 7.14 -17.89
CA GLN A 21 -6.63 8.26 -18.05
C GLN A 21 -5.45 8.25 -17.06
N SER A 22 -5.59 7.53 -15.95
CA SER A 22 -4.56 7.37 -14.93
C SER A 22 -4.04 5.91 -14.96
N PRO A 23 -3.17 5.54 -15.91
CA PRO A 23 -2.76 4.14 -16.10
C PRO A 23 -1.96 3.56 -14.92
N TYR A 24 -1.39 4.42 -14.07
CA TYR A 24 -0.61 4.04 -12.91
C TYR A 24 -1.37 4.19 -11.58
N ARG A 25 -2.68 4.43 -11.61
CA ARG A 25 -3.52 4.55 -10.41
C ARG A 25 -3.27 3.38 -9.42
N PRO A 26 -3.12 3.64 -8.10
CA PRO A 26 -3.39 4.92 -7.41
C PRO A 26 -2.27 5.98 -7.54
N PHE A 27 -1.17 5.67 -8.22
CA PHE A 27 -0.03 6.58 -8.35
C PHE A 27 -0.24 7.60 -9.47
N CYS A 28 0.27 8.82 -9.29
CA CYS A 28 0.18 9.86 -10.31
C CYS A 28 1.13 9.65 -11.50
N SER A 29 2.09 8.71 -11.39
CA SER A 29 3.06 8.39 -12.44
C SER A 29 3.76 7.05 -12.17
N LYS A 30 4.37 6.49 -13.22
CA LYS A 30 5.25 5.31 -13.11
C LYS A 30 6.38 5.51 -12.09
N ARG A 31 6.93 6.72 -12.00
CA ARG A 31 8.00 7.03 -11.03
C ARG A 31 7.53 6.83 -9.59
N CYS A 32 6.34 7.32 -9.25
CA CYS A 32 5.80 7.16 -7.90
C CYS A 32 5.54 5.69 -7.56
N GLN A 33 4.99 4.92 -8.51
CA GLN A 33 4.81 3.47 -8.37
C GLN A 33 6.14 2.74 -8.08
N LEU A 34 7.21 3.09 -8.81
CA LEU A 34 8.52 2.47 -8.62
C LEU A 34 9.20 2.87 -7.31
N ILE A 35 8.99 4.11 -6.84
CA ILE A 35 9.49 4.54 -5.54
C ILE A 35 8.82 3.72 -4.44
N ASP A 36 7.49 3.62 -4.45
CA ASP A 36 6.74 2.86 -3.46
C ASP A 36 7.21 1.39 -3.44
N LEU A 37 7.34 0.77 -4.61
CA LEU A 37 7.90 -0.58 -4.74
C LEU A 37 9.32 -0.69 -4.13
N GLY A 38 10.15 0.34 -4.33
CA GLY A 38 11.48 0.42 -3.74
C GLY A 38 11.46 0.52 -2.21
N GLU A 39 10.58 1.35 -1.65
CA GLU A 39 10.41 1.49 -0.19
C GLU A 39 9.94 0.17 0.45
N TRP A 40 9.08 -0.60 -0.23
CA TRP A 40 8.70 -1.95 0.20
C TRP A 40 9.89 -2.92 0.12
N ALA A 41 10.62 -2.93 -0.99
CA ALA A 41 11.78 -3.80 -1.16
C ALA A 41 12.92 -3.49 -0.17
N ALA A 42 13.01 -2.25 0.30
CA ALA A 42 13.98 -1.78 1.28
C ALA A 42 13.51 -1.91 2.74
N GLU A 43 12.35 -2.54 3.00
CA GLU A 43 11.76 -2.70 4.34
C GLU A 43 11.44 -1.37 5.06
N GLU A 44 11.32 -0.27 4.32
CA GLU A 44 10.97 1.05 4.87
C GLU A 44 9.48 1.14 5.22
N LYS A 45 8.64 0.37 4.52
CA LYS A 45 7.22 0.20 4.85
C LYS A 45 7.05 -0.92 5.88
N ARG A 46 6.88 -0.55 7.14
CA ARG A 46 6.64 -1.49 8.25
C ARG A 46 5.45 -1.07 9.10
N ILE A 47 4.73 -2.06 9.61
CA ILE A 47 3.68 -1.86 10.61
C ILE A 47 4.38 -1.94 11.99
N PRO A 48 4.28 -0.91 12.84
CA PRO A 48 4.83 -0.95 14.18
C PRO A 48 4.07 -1.97 15.04
N SER A 49 4.78 -2.77 15.83
CA SER A 49 4.15 -3.61 16.85
C SER A 49 3.77 -2.76 18.07
N ALA A 50 2.58 -3.00 18.63
CA ALA A 50 2.04 -2.25 19.76
C ALA A 50 2.64 -2.63 21.13
N GLY A 51 3.56 -3.60 21.17
CA GLY A 51 4.15 -4.13 22.42
C GLY A 51 4.42 -5.62 22.30
N ASP A 52 5.27 -6.13 23.19
CA ASP A 52 5.87 -7.48 23.20
C ASP A 52 4.82 -8.60 23.12
N LEU A 53 4.46 -8.98 21.89
CA LEU A 53 3.83 -10.26 21.62
C LEU A 53 4.98 -11.26 21.65
N SER A 54 5.18 -11.87 22.83
CA SER A 54 6.02 -13.06 22.93
C SER A 54 5.60 -14.02 21.83
N ASP A 55 6.59 -14.45 21.04
CA ASP A 55 6.50 -15.31 19.86
C ASP A 55 5.98 -16.73 20.21
N SER A 56 4.78 -16.79 20.78
CA SER A 56 4.09 -17.99 21.21
C SER A 56 3.04 -18.29 20.16
N ASP A 57 3.49 -18.96 19.09
CA ASP A 57 2.80 -20.01 18.35
C ASP A 57 1.27 -20.08 18.54
N ASP A 58 0.50 -19.64 17.54
CA ASP A 58 -0.87 -20.15 17.32
C ASP A 58 -1.15 -20.30 15.82
N TRP A 59 -0.34 -21.13 15.16
CA TRP A 59 -0.85 -21.90 14.03
C TRP A 59 -1.58 -23.10 14.63
N SER A 60 -2.91 -22.99 14.79
CA SER A 60 -3.73 -24.08 15.32
C SER A 60 -3.85 -25.22 14.31
N GLU A 61 -2.81 -26.05 14.17
CA GLU A 61 -2.95 -27.39 13.60
C GLU A 61 -3.68 -28.27 14.62
N GLN A 62 -5.00 -28.37 14.48
CA GLN A 62 -5.80 -29.39 15.16
C GLN A 62 -5.44 -30.76 14.55
N GLN A 63 -4.47 -31.45 15.13
CA GLN A 63 -4.24 -32.88 14.84
C GLN A 63 -5.32 -33.73 15.53
N PRO A 64 -5.98 -34.66 14.82
CA PRO A 64 -6.60 -35.81 15.47
C PRO A 64 -5.56 -36.80 16.01
#